data_AF-A0A0S8B5T4-F1
#
_entry.id   AF-A0A0S8B5T4-F1
#
_cell.length_a   1.000
_cell.length_b   1.000
_cell.length_c   1.000
_cell.angle_alpha   90.00
_cell.angle_beta   90.00
_cell.angle_gamma   90.00
#
_symmetry.space_group_name_H-M   'P 1'
#
loop_
_entity.id
_entity.type
_entity.pdbx_description
1 polymer ?
#
loop_
_entity_poly.entity_id
_entity_poly.type
_entity_poly.pdbx_seq_one_letter_code
_entity_poly.pdbx_strand_id
1 'polypeptide(L)'
;DSFEAMTATQRRRQPMSVEDAAGVMVSESGKQFDPTLVEAFKKALPKIAAVRKSIRDELEGIHNLDFSVGASAPKPAAKTAPAPKRGPGG
;
A
#
# COMPACT_ATOMS: atom_id res chain seq x y z
N ASP A 1 -13.97 16.14 4.23
CA ASP A 1 -13.18 15.95 5.47
C ASP A 1 -13.47 14.62 6.16
N SER A 2 -14.63 14.42 6.81
CA SER A 2 -14.89 13.18 7.57
C SER A 2 -14.77 11.91 6.73
N PHE A 3 -15.24 11.93 5.48
CA PHE A 3 -15.10 10.81 4.55
C PHE A 3 -13.64 10.47 4.24
N GLU A 4 -12.78 11.47 4.05
CA GLU A 4 -11.36 11.28 3.82
C GLU A 4 -10.68 10.72 5.06
N ALA A 5 -10.97 11.28 6.23
CA ALA A 5 -10.44 10.79 7.50
C ALA A 5 -10.80 9.32 7.78
N MET A 6 -12.00 8.87 7.36
CA MET A 6 -12.42 7.47 7.49
C MET A 6 -11.73 6.54 6.50
N THR A 7 -11.48 7.01 5.28
CA THR A 7 -11.02 6.18 4.16
C THR A 7 -9.51 6.28 3.88
N ALA A 8 -8.79 7.09 4.65
CA ALA A 8 -7.34 7.22 4.62
C ALA A 8 -6.67 6.32 5.67
N THR A 9 -5.47 5.82 5.35
CA THR A 9 -4.65 5.08 6.31
C THR A 9 -4.18 6.01 7.41
N GLN A 10 -4.47 5.66 8.65
CA GLN A 10 -4.02 6.41 9.83
C GLN A 10 -3.00 5.58 10.61
N ARG A 11 -2.09 6.22 11.36
CA ARG A 11 -0.98 5.53 12.05
C ARG A 11 -1.40 4.32 12.91
N ARG A 12 -2.62 4.32 13.45
CA ARG A 12 -3.14 3.27 14.35
C ARG A 12 -4.42 2.61 13.85
N ARG A 13 -4.88 2.93 12.63
CA ARG A 13 -6.17 2.45 12.13
C ARG A 13 -6.10 2.22 10.63
N GLN A 14 -6.58 1.04 10.23
CA GLN A 14 -6.74 0.71 8.82
C GLN A 14 -7.86 1.55 8.19
N PRO A 15 -7.70 1.95 6.92
CA PRO A 15 -8.72 2.70 6.21
C PRO A 15 -10.02 1.90 6.14
N MET A 16 -11.14 2.59 6.33
CA MET A 16 -12.46 2.03 6.10
C MET A 16 -12.73 1.92 4.59
N SER A 17 -13.52 0.93 4.19
CA SER A 17 -14.02 0.82 2.82
C SER A 17 -14.91 2.03 2.48
N VAL A 18 -15.11 2.28 1.18
CA VAL A 18 -15.98 3.39 0.75
C VAL A 18 -17.42 3.12 1.18
N GLU A 19 -17.84 1.87 1.06
CA GLU A 19 -19.17 1.38 1.37
C GLU A 19 -19.46 1.52 2.86
N ASP A 20 -18.53 1.10 3.72
CA ASP A 20 -18.69 1.22 5.18
C ASP A 20 -18.68 2.69 5.62
N ALA A 21 -17.78 3.50 5.06
CA ALA A 21 -17.71 4.93 5.36
C ALA A 21 -19.00 5.66 4.93
N ALA A 22 -19.55 5.30 3.77
CA ALA A 22 -20.84 5.79 3.31
C ALA A 22 -21.97 5.35 4.26
N GLY A 23 -21.94 4.10 4.72
CA GLY A 23 -22.89 3.58 5.71
C GLY A 23 -22.90 4.40 7.01
N VAL A 24 -21.72 4.74 7.53
CA VAL A 24 -21.57 5.60 8.73
C VAL A 24 -22.13 7.00 8.48
N MET A 25 -21.86 7.60 7.31
CA MET A 25 -22.41 8.93 6.99
C MET A 25 -23.94 8.91 6.89
N VAL A 26 -24.52 7.81 6.39
CA VAL A 26 -25.98 7.62 6.34
C VAL A 26 -26.57 7.43 7.72
N SER A 27 -25.94 6.65 8.61
CA SER A 27 -26.44 6.42 9.97
C SER A 27 -26.39 7.66 10.86
N GLU A 28 -25.48 8.58 10.58
CA GLU A 28 -25.31 9.86 11.29
C GLU A 28 -25.97 11.05 10.58
N SER A 29 -26.74 10.78 9.53
CA SER A 29 -27.58 11.77 8.83
C SER A 29 -28.63 12.36 9.77
N GLY A 30 -28.73 13.69 9.81
CA GLY A 30 -29.62 14.42 10.71
C GLY A 30 -29.09 14.56 12.14
N LYS A 31 -27.91 14.00 12.45
CA LYS A 31 -27.22 14.18 13.73
C LYS A 31 -25.94 15.00 13.54
N GLN A 32 -24.93 14.36 12.95
CA GLN A 32 -23.62 14.95 12.69
C GLN A 32 -23.52 15.51 11.27
N PHE A 33 -24.28 14.94 10.33
CA PHE A 33 -24.29 15.36 8.93
C PHE A 33 -25.65 15.91 8.53
N ASP A 34 -25.65 16.96 7.72
CA ASP A 34 -26.87 17.50 7.13
C ASP A 34 -27.49 16.44 6.17
N PRO A 35 -28.76 16.05 6.35
CA PRO A 35 -29.44 15.09 5.48
C PRO A 35 -29.39 15.45 4.00
N THR A 36 -29.47 16.73 3.66
CA THR A 36 -29.43 17.19 2.26
C THR A 36 -28.05 16.98 1.64
N LEU A 37 -26.99 17.17 2.42
CA LEU A 37 -25.61 16.91 2.00
C LEU A 37 -25.33 15.41 1.90
N VAL A 38 -25.89 14.60 2.80
CA VAL A 38 -25.78 13.12 2.73
C VAL A 38 -26.48 12.59 1.47
N GLU A 39 -27.64 13.13 1.10
CA GLU A 39 -28.33 12.77 -0.15
C GLU A 39 -27.56 13.21 -1.40
N ALA A 40 -26.98 14.41 -1.40
CA ALA A 40 -26.09 14.84 -2.48
C ALA A 40 -24.84 13.95 -2.58
N PHE A 41 -24.26 13.57 -1.44
CA PHE A 41 -23.12 12.68 -1.35
C PHE A 41 -23.45 11.27 -1.90
N LYS A 42 -24.62 10.72 -1.59
CA LYS A 42 -25.07 9.42 -2.13
C LYS A 42 -25.13 9.40 -3.66
N LYS A 43 -25.54 10.52 -4.27
CA LYS A 43 -25.53 10.67 -5.74
C LYS A 43 -24.12 10.72 -6.32
N ALA A 44 -23.13 11.15 -5.54
CA ALA A 44 -21.73 11.22 -5.93
C ALA A 44 -20.96 9.91 -5.69
N LEU A 45 -21.44 9.02 -4.81
CA LEU A 45 -20.76 7.75 -4.46
C LEU A 45 -20.34 6.90 -5.67
N PRO A 46 -21.15 6.70 -6.72
CA PRO A 46 -20.74 5.91 -7.88
C PRO A 46 -19.51 6.49 -8.59
N LYS A 47 -19.40 7.83 -8.65
CA LYS A 47 -18.25 8.51 -9.24
C LYS A 47 -16.99 8.34 -8.38
N ILE A 48 -17.15 8.44 -7.06
CA ILE A 48 -16.05 8.25 -6.10
C ILE A 48 -15.51 6.80 -6.18
N ALA A 49 -16.41 5.81 -6.26
CA ALA A 49 -16.04 4.41 -6.43
C ALA A 49 -15.31 4.16 -7.76
N ALA A 50 -15.78 4.75 -8.87
CA ALA A 50 -15.15 4.63 -10.18
C ALA A 50 -13.72 5.21 -10.20
N VAL A 51 -13.52 6.40 -9.61
CA VAL A 51 -12.19 7.04 -9.52
C VAL A 51 -11.24 6.21 -8.66
N ARG A 52 -11.70 5.68 -7.52
CA ARG A 52 -10.87 4.80 -6.68
C ARG A 52 -10.49 3.51 -7.38
N LYS A 53 -11.41 2.93 -8.15
CA LYS A 53 -11.14 1.73 -8.94
C LYS A 53 -10.09 2.00 -10.02
N SER A 54 -10.21 3.09 -10.79
CA SER A 54 -9.23 3.41 -11.82
C SER A 54 -7.83 3.65 -11.26
N ILE A 55 -7.74 4.32 -10.11
CA ILE A 55 -6.45 4.54 -9.43
C ILE A 55 -5.86 3.22 -8.89
N ARG A 56 -6.70 2.33 -8.34
CA ARG A 56 -6.23 1.01 -7.89
C ARG A 56 -5.72 0.18 -9.06
N ASP A 57 -6.46 0.12 -10.16
CA ASP A 57 -6.07 -0.62 -11.36
C ASP A 57 -4.75 -0.06 -11.96
N GLU A 58 -4.55 1.27 -11.91
CA GLU A 58 -3.30 1.91 -12.34
C GLU A 58 -2.11 1.59 -11.41
N LEU A 59 -2.32 1.62 -10.08
CA LEU A 59 -1.31 1.23 -9.10
C LEU A 59 -0.94 -0.25 -9.21
N GLU A 60 -1.91 -1.12 -9.54
CA GLU A 60 -1.65 -2.54 -9.77
C GLU A 60 -0.73 -2.80 -10.97
N GLY A 61 -0.65 -1.85 -11.91
CA GLY A 61 0.31 -1.85 -13.02
C GLY A 61 1.74 -1.45 -12.64
N ILE A 62 1.97 -0.87 -11.46
CA ILE A 62 3.28 -0.34 -11.00
C ILE A 62 3.96 -1.31 -10.00
N HIS A 63 3.68 -2.61 -10.09
CA HIS A 63 4.23 -3.59 -9.14
C HIS A 63 5.62 -4.17 -9.49
N ASN A 64 6.23 -3.78 -10.61
CA ASN A 64 7.61 -4.15 -10.96
C ASN A 64 8.57 -2.95 -10.90
N LEU A 65 8.73 -2.37 -9.71
CA LEU A 65 9.87 -1.50 -9.42
C LEU A 65 10.93 -2.33 -8.70
N ASP A 66 11.81 -2.97 -9.48
CA ASP A 66 13.04 -3.58 -8.98
C ASP A 66 14.01 -2.45 -8.56
N PHE A 67 14.16 -2.26 -7.25
CA PHE A 67 15.12 -1.31 -6.69
C PHE A 67 16.52 -1.91 -6.53
N SER A 68 16.93 -2.85 -7.39
CA SER A 68 18.32 -3.30 -7.49
C SER A 68 19.20 -2.24 -8.16
N VAL A 69 19.53 -1.19 -7.40
CA VAL A 69 20.66 -0.31 -7.73
C VAL A 69 21.92 -1.17 -7.81
N GLY A 70 22.56 -1.14 -8.98
CA GLY A 70 23.61 -2.05 -9.42
C GLY A 70 24.70 -2.37 -8.40
N ALA A 71 24.82 -3.66 -8.10
CA ALA A 71 26.07 -4.28 -7.66
C ALA A 71 26.61 -5.15 -8.81
N SER A 72 27.01 -4.52 -9.92
CA SER A 72 27.89 -5.17 -10.90
C SER A 72 29.33 -5.03 -10.45
N ALA A 73 29.88 -6.08 -9.85
CA ALA A 73 31.31 -6.39 -9.93
C ALA A 73 31.47 -7.91 -9.89
N PRO A 74 31.90 -8.57 -10.98
CA PRO A 74 32.27 -9.97 -10.92
C PRO A 74 33.67 -10.06 -10.31
N LYS A 75 33.81 -10.69 -9.13
CA LYS A 75 35.12 -11.13 -8.65
C LYS A 75 35.40 -12.52 -9.21
N PRO A 76 36.47 -12.72 -10.00
CA PRO A 76 36.71 -13.98 -10.68
C PRO A 76 37.07 -15.10 -9.69
N ALA A 77 36.57 -16.29 -9.99
CA ALA A 77 36.86 -17.53 -9.30
C ALA A 77 38.36 -17.87 -9.38
N ALA A 78 39.01 -17.98 -8.22
CA ALA A 78 40.33 -18.61 -8.12
C ALA A 78 40.16 -20.10 -7.85
N LYS A 79 40.63 -20.91 -8.81
CA LYS A 79 40.69 -22.37 -8.80
C LYS A 79 41.77 -22.86 -7.80
N THR A 80 41.35 -23.73 -6.88
CA THR A 80 41.95 -25.05 -6.55
C THR A 80 43.41 -25.20 -6.06
N ALA A 81 43.52 -25.70 -4.81
CA ALA A 81 44.44 -26.71 -4.23
C ALA A 81 45.93 -26.36 -3.90
N PRO A 82 46.66 -27.19 -3.10
CA PRO A 82 46.30 -28.08 -1.98
C PRO A 82 47.19 -27.86 -0.71
N ALA A 83 46.90 -28.59 0.38
CA ALA A 83 47.70 -28.63 1.61
C ALA A 83 49.10 -29.26 1.43
N PRO A 84 50.05 -28.96 2.35
CA PRO A 84 51.02 -29.96 2.79
C PRO A 84 51.09 -30.14 4.32
N LYS A 85 51.58 -31.33 4.71
CA LYS A 85 51.54 -31.95 6.03
C LYS A 85 52.73 -31.60 6.94
N ARG A 86 52.51 -31.79 8.26
CA ARG A 86 53.40 -32.35 9.33
C ARG A 86 54.56 -31.52 9.95
N GLY A 87 54.35 -31.12 11.22
CA GLY A 87 55.21 -31.24 12.45
C GLY A 87 56.66 -30.71 12.49
N PRO A 88 57.40 -30.77 13.64
CA PRO A 88 57.05 -31.16 15.02
C PRO A 88 57.49 -30.18 16.14
N GLY A 89 57.06 -30.44 17.39
CA GLY A 89 57.88 -30.38 18.63
C GLY A 89 58.38 -29.05 19.19
N GLY A 90 58.03 -28.79 20.47
CA GLY A 90 58.60 -27.76 21.34
C GLY A 90 57.84 -27.67 22.65
#